data_AF-A0A520I2Y3-F1
#
_entry.id   AF-A0A520I2Y3-F1
#
_cell.length_a   1.000
_cell.length_b   1.000
_cell.length_c   1.000
_cell.angle_alpha   90.00
_cell.angle_beta   90.00
_cell.angle_gamma   90.00
#
_symmetry.space_group_name_H-M   'P 1'
#
loop_
_entity.id
_entity.type
_entity.pdbx_description
1 polymer ?
#
loop_
_entity_poly.entity_id
_entity_poly.type
_entity_poly.pdbx_seq_one_letter_code
_entity_poly.pdbx_strand_id
1 'polypeptide(L)'
;PILGAVAGNAKVGNRVNIITKWQALEYITAQNLERRALARLNAMTVVPGAVGAWRLSAIRAVGGYPDDTLAEDQDLTIAIQRHGWKVQYDQFAIAWTEAPETMRALAKQRFRWAYGTLQCLYKHRSAIFGSHPKGLGWVGLPQAILFQIVLAAISPIIDLALLVSFLFTYLAVRAHGWEQTSHDVYTMLGYWLVFTAIDLLAATIAFALERKERWRLLWLLIPQRIGYRQVMYYVVLKAIAQALRGPLVGWGKLARTGRVTAA
;
A
#
# COMPACT_ATOMS: atom_id res chain seq x y z
N PRO A 1 -22.99 -0.60 21.75
CA PRO A 1 -22.44 -0.03 20.49
C PRO A 1 -20.98 0.45 20.69
N ILE A 2 -19.99 -0.21 20.07
CA ILE A 2 -18.53 -0.02 20.32
C ILE A 2 -17.80 0.49 19.05
N LEU A 3 -18.46 1.25 18.17
CA LEU A 3 -17.82 1.79 16.95
C LEU A 3 -16.99 3.03 17.30
N GLY A 4 -15.66 2.95 17.18
CA GLY A 4 -14.72 4.01 17.52
C GLY A 4 -14.29 4.87 16.34
N ALA A 5 -14.23 4.31 15.13
CA ALA A 5 -13.90 5.08 13.93
C ALA A 5 -14.51 4.49 12.66
N VAL A 6 -14.62 5.35 11.63
CA VAL A 6 -15.01 4.97 10.27
C VAL A 6 -14.01 5.57 9.28
N ALA A 7 -13.37 4.70 8.51
CA ALA A 7 -12.56 5.07 7.35
C ALA A 7 -13.44 5.29 6.13
N GLY A 8 -13.24 6.39 5.42
CA GLY A 8 -13.87 6.61 4.13
C GLY A 8 -12.98 6.22 2.95
N ASN A 9 -13.52 6.48 1.77
CA ASN A 9 -12.94 6.20 0.47
C ASN A 9 -12.17 7.43 -0.06
N ALA A 10 -10.84 7.39 0.04
CA ALA A 10 -9.99 8.43 -0.50
C ALA A 10 -9.84 8.25 -2.02
N LYS A 11 -10.04 9.32 -2.77
CA LYS A 11 -9.89 9.33 -4.23
C LYS A 11 -8.91 10.42 -4.66
N VAL A 12 -8.17 10.19 -5.73
CA VAL A 12 -7.31 11.23 -6.32
C VAL A 12 -8.14 12.14 -7.22
N GLY A 13 -8.17 13.44 -6.90
CA GLY A 13 -8.87 14.46 -7.68
C GLY A 13 -8.02 15.09 -8.79
N ASN A 14 -6.72 15.31 -8.58
CA ASN A 14 -5.84 15.94 -9.58
C ASN A 14 -5.17 14.91 -10.51
N ARG A 15 -5.96 14.20 -11.33
CA ARG A 15 -5.46 13.16 -12.27
C ARG A 15 -4.80 13.74 -13.55
N VAL A 16 -3.92 14.74 -13.37
CA VAL A 16 -3.32 15.56 -14.42
C VAL A 16 -2.16 14.90 -15.18
N ASN A 17 -1.43 13.97 -14.57
CA ASN A 17 -0.26 13.32 -15.20
C ASN A 17 -0.16 11.83 -14.85
N ILE A 18 0.85 11.14 -15.38
CA ILE A 18 1.03 9.69 -15.16
C ILE A 18 1.22 9.34 -13.67
N ILE A 19 1.84 10.24 -12.90
CA ILE A 19 2.16 10.05 -11.48
C ILE A 19 0.89 10.06 -10.64
N THR A 20 0.06 11.08 -10.84
CA THR A 20 -1.21 11.18 -10.12
C THR A 20 -2.20 10.11 -10.57
N LYS A 21 -2.15 9.67 -11.84
CA LYS A 21 -2.92 8.53 -12.33
C LYS A 21 -2.45 7.19 -11.76
N TRP A 22 -1.14 6.98 -11.56
CA TRP A 22 -0.62 5.79 -10.87
C TRP A 22 -1.09 5.73 -9.41
N GLN A 23 -1.10 6.88 -8.72
CA GLN A 23 -1.65 6.93 -7.36
C GLN A 23 -3.16 6.68 -7.34
N ALA A 24 -3.91 7.20 -8.33
CA ALA A 24 -5.33 6.92 -8.47
C ALA A 24 -5.58 5.41 -8.67
N LEU A 25 -4.79 4.77 -9.54
CA LEU A 25 -4.86 3.34 -9.79
C LEU A 25 -4.58 2.54 -8.51
N GLU A 26 -3.52 2.86 -7.77
CA GLU A 26 -3.20 2.20 -6.49
C GLU A 26 -4.32 2.36 -5.45
N TYR A 27 -4.93 3.54 -5.35
CA TYR A 27 -6.04 3.76 -4.41
C TYR A 27 -7.20 2.81 -4.71
N ILE A 28 -7.50 2.58 -6.00
CA ILE A 28 -8.56 1.67 -6.44
C ILE A 28 -8.16 0.22 -6.21
N THR A 29 -7.02 -0.22 -6.73
CA THR A 29 -6.65 -1.64 -6.81
C THR A 29 -6.08 -2.21 -5.52
N ALA A 30 -5.46 -1.37 -4.69
CA ALA A 30 -4.87 -1.78 -3.42
C ALA A 30 -5.65 -1.20 -2.24
N GLN A 31 -5.56 0.12 -2.01
CA GLN A 31 -5.99 0.69 -0.73
C GLN A 31 -7.48 0.47 -0.44
N ASN A 32 -8.36 0.79 -1.40
CA ASN A 32 -9.80 0.66 -1.20
C ASN A 32 -10.22 -0.81 -1.10
N LEU A 33 -9.66 -1.69 -1.94
CA LEU A 33 -9.93 -3.12 -1.88
C LEU A 33 -9.49 -3.72 -0.53
N GLU A 34 -8.27 -3.40 -0.10
CA GLU A 34 -7.69 -3.85 1.16
C GLU A 34 -8.53 -3.37 2.36
N ARG A 35 -8.92 -2.09 2.41
CA ARG A 35 -9.78 -1.58 3.49
C ARG A 35 -11.13 -2.28 3.54
N ARG A 36 -11.75 -2.57 2.40
CA ARG A 36 -13.01 -3.34 2.33
C ARG A 36 -12.84 -4.72 2.95
N ALA A 37 -11.75 -5.42 2.63
CA ALA A 37 -11.45 -6.75 3.18
C ALA A 37 -11.14 -6.68 4.68
N LEU A 38 -10.23 -5.79 5.09
CA LEU A 38 -9.77 -5.66 6.48
C LEU A 38 -10.89 -5.20 7.43
N ALA A 39 -11.80 -4.33 6.98
CA ALA A 39 -12.96 -3.92 7.77
C ALA A 39 -13.87 -5.11 8.14
N ARG A 40 -14.08 -6.05 7.20
CA ARG A 40 -14.87 -7.27 7.46
C ARG A 40 -14.20 -8.22 8.46
N LEU A 41 -12.88 -8.16 8.54
CA LEU A 41 -12.08 -9.00 9.44
C LEU A 41 -11.79 -8.34 10.79
N ASN A 42 -12.27 -7.12 11.06
CA ASN A 42 -11.86 -6.29 12.20
C ASN A 42 -10.32 -6.16 12.29
N ALA A 43 -9.71 -5.93 11.13
CA ALA A 43 -8.27 -5.97 10.91
C ALA A 43 -7.75 -4.66 10.29
N MET A 44 -8.52 -3.57 10.39
CA MET A 44 -8.17 -2.29 9.78
C MET A 44 -6.85 -1.78 10.35
N THR A 45 -5.86 -1.56 9.49
CA THR A 45 -4.56 -1.05 9.93
C THR A 45 -4.52 0.47 9.91
N VAL A 46 -5.27 1.11 8.98
CA VAL A 46 -5.24 2.56 8.79
C VAL A 46 -6.62 3.12 8.45
N VAL A 47 -7.08 4.07 9.25
CA VAL A 47 -8.09 5.05 8.87
C VAL A 47 -7.36 6.23 8.25
N PRO A 48 -7.58 6.57 6.96
CA PRO A 48 -6.83 7.63 6.30
C PRO A 48 -7.15 9.00 6.92
N GLY A 49 -6.13 9.78 7.28
CA GLY A 49 -6.33 11.13 7.84
C GLY A 49 -7.14 12.08 6.95
N ALA A 50 -7.17 11.86 5.62
CA ALA A 50 -7.97 12.66 4.70
C ALA A 50 -9.48 12.39 4.75
N VAL A 51 -9.89 11.22 5.25
CA VAL A 51 -11.30 10.80 5.29
C VAL A 51 -11.51 9.79 6.42
N GLY A 52 -11.46 10.29 7.65
CA GLY A 52 -11.70 9.51 8.85
C GLY A 52 -12.67 10.23 9.77
N ALA A 53 -13.65 9.51 10.29
CA ALA A 53 -14.51 9.98 11.38
C ALA A 53 -14.17 9.20 12.65
N TRP A 54 -13.97 9.92 13.75
CA TRP A 54 -13.52 9.34 15.02
C TRP A 54 -14.46 9.71 16.15
N ARG A 55 -14.80 8.73 16.99
CA ARG A 55 -15.55 8.97 18.22
C ARG A 55 -14.62 9.57 19.26
N LEU A 56 -14.98 10.73 19.80
CA LEU A 56 -14.19 11.42 20.82
C LEU A 56 -13.89 10.54 22.05
N SER A 57 -14.84 9.72 22.49
CA SER A 57 -14.62 8.79 23.60
C SER A 57 -13.57 7.71 23.29
N ALA A 58 -13.46 7.28 22.02
CA ALA A 58 -12.45 6.31 21.61
C ALA A 58 -11.05 6.93 21.59
N ILE A 59 -10.93 8.17 21.10
CA ILE A 59 -9.67 8.94 21.14
C ILE A 59 -9.25 9.18 22.59
N ARG A 60 -10.17 9.63 23.46
CA ARG A 60 -9.88 9.87 24.88
C ARG A 60 -9.47 8.61 25.62
N ALA A 61 -10.05 7.45 25.26
CA ALA A 61 -9.70 6.17 25.87
C ALA A 61 -8.26 5.73 25.62
N VAL A 62 -7.58 6.28 24.60
CA VAL A 62 -6.19 5.94 24.27
C VAL A 62 -5.21 7.08 24.52
N GLY A 63 -5.63 8.11 25.25
CA GLY A 63 -4.78 9.23 25.65
C GLY A 63 -4.69 10.37 24.62
N GLY A 64 -5.49 10.36 23.56
CA GLY A 64 -5.48 11.41 22.53
C GLY A 64 -4.93 10.93 21.19
N TYR A 65 -4.48 11.89 20.38
CA TYR A 65 -3.92 11.64 19.06
C TYR A 65 -2.39 11.45 19.19
N PRO A 66 -1.81 10.32 18.75
CA PRO A 66 -0.37 10.06 18.90
C PRO A 66 0.48 11.04 18.08
N ASP A 67 1.61 11.49 18.63
CA ASP A 67 2.55 12.43 18.01
C ASP A 67 3.97 11.87 17.85
N ASP A 68 4.20 10.62 18.26
CA ASP A 68 5.49 9.93 18.25
C ASP A 68 5.75 9.11 16.96
N THR A 69 4.81 9.12 16.01
CA THR A 69 4.94 8.43 14.72
C THR A 69 4.59 9.34 13.53
N LEU A 70 5.23 9.13 12.38
CA LEU A 70 4.93 9.86 11.14
C LEU A 70 3.60 9.46 10.48
N ALA A 71 3.00 8.37 10.96
CA ALA A 71 1.70 7.83 10.56
C ALA A 71 0.75 7.79 11.77
N GLU A 72 0.57 8.96 12.37
CA GLU A 72 -0.33 9.27 13.47
C GLU A 72 -1.75 8.68 13.32
N ASP A 73 -2.27 8.61 12.09
CA ASP A 73 -3.58 8.08 11.76
C ASP A 73 -3.64 6.54 11.84
N GLN A 74 -2.58 5.88 11.37
CA GLN A 74 -2.37 4.44 11.53
C GLN A 74 -2.15 4.04 12.99
N ASP A 75 -1.33 4.80 13.72
CA ASP A 75 -1.08 4.59 15.15
C ASP A 75 -2.38 4.64 15.94
N LEU A 76 -3.16 5.71 15.78
CA LEU A 76 -4.46 5.86 16.43
C LEU A 76 -5.40 4.71 16.06
N THR A 77 -5.44 4.31 14.78
CA THR A 77 -6.28 3.20 14.29
C THR A 77 -5.99 1.91 15.04
N ILE A 78 -4.71 1.58 15.22
CA ILE A 78 -4.27 0.37 15.93
C ILE A 78 -4.55 0.52 17.44
N ALA A 79 -4.24 1.67 18.02
CA ALA A 79 -4.42 1.95 19.44
C ALA A 79 -5.88 1.79 19.90
N ILE A 80 -6.85 2.38 19.19
CA ILE A 80 -8.27 2.28 19.57
C ILE A 80 -8.80 0.86 19.43
N GLN A 81 -8.35 0.12 18.42
CA GLN A 81 -8.77 -1.27 18.23
C GLN A 81 -8.25 -2.17 19.35
N ARG A 82 -7.00 -1.96 19.78
CA ARG A 82 -6.43 -2.64 20.95
C ARG A 82 -7.20 -2.31 22.24
N HIS A 83 -7.85 -1.16 22.32
CA HIS A 83 -8.77 -0.79 23.42
C HIS A 83 -10.21 -1.28 23.22
N GLY A 84 -10.43 -2.23 22.30
CA GLY A 84 -11.71 -2.87 22.07
C GLY A 84 -12.68 -2.12 21.15
N TRP A 85 -12.30 -0.94 20.65
CA TRP A 85 -13.12 -0.19 19.70
C TRP A 85 -13.11 -0.83 18.31
N LYS A 86 -14.27 -0.86 17.66
CA LYS A 86 -14.37 -1.31 16.26
C LYS A 86 -14.05 -0.16 15.31
N VAL A 87 -13.42 -0.51 14.19
CA VAL A 87 -13.16 0.39 13.07
C VAL A 87 -13.83 -0.20 11.85
N GLN A 88 -14.63 0.62 11.16
CA GLN A 88 -15.34 0.21 9.94
C GLN A 88 -14.88 1.02 8.73
N TYR A 89 -15.26 0.57 7.54
CA TYR A 89 -15.03 1.27 6.29
C TYR A 89 -16.36 1.59 5.61
N ASP A 90 -16.55 2.87 5.26
CA ASP A 90 -17.67 3.34 4.46
C ASP A 90 -17.18 3.74 3.06
N GLN A 91 -17.55 2.94 2.07
CA GLN A 91 -17.20 3.17 0.67
C GLN A 91 -17.83 4.42 0.05
N PHE A 92 -18.95 4.90 0.62
CA PHE A 92 -19.72 6.03 0.10
C PHE A 92 -19.26 7.36 0.70
N ALA A 93 -18.57 7.33 1.85
CA ALA A 93 -17.90 8.49 2.43
C ALA A 93 -16.64 8.83 1.62
N ILE A 94 -16.79 9.62 0.56
CA ILE A 94 -15.72 9.92 -0.39
C ILE A 94 -15.03 11.24 -0.03
N ALA A 95 -13.70 11.24 -0.05
CA ALA A 95 -12.91 12.48 -0.07
C ALA A 95 -11.97 12.54 -1.27
N TRP A 96 -11.97 13.68 -1.94
CA TRP A 96 -11.07 13.97 -3.05
C TRP A 96 -9.78 14.58 -2.53
N THR A 97 -8.69 13.84 -2.66
CA THR A 97 -7.35 14.20 -2.22
C THR A 97 -6.49 14.66 -3.39
N GLU A 98 -5.51 15.49 -3.05
CA GLU A 98 -4.47 15.90 -3.97
C GLU A 98 -3.28 14.94 -3.91
N ALA A 99 -2.99 14.28 -5.03
CA ALA A 99 -1.82 13.43 -5.22
C ALA A 99 -0.60 14.25 -5.67
N PRO A 100 0.63 13.81 -5.34
CA PRO A 100 1.85 14.49 -5.77
C PRO A 100 2.02 14.47 -7.29
N GLU A 101 2.32 15.63 -7.89
CA GLU A 101 2.49 15.76 -9.34
C GLU A 101 3.92 15.47 -9.83
N THR A 102 4.87 15.21 -8.92
CA THR A 102 6.28 14.93 -9.27
C THR A 102 6.78 13.66 -8.58
N MET A 103 7.74 12.97 -9.21
CA MET A 103 8.36 11.76 -8.65
C MET A 103 9.03 12.03 -7.30
N ARG A 104 9.68 13.19 -7.14
CA ARG A 104 10.31 13.59 -5.89
C ARG A 104 9.28 13.79 -4.77
N ALA A 105 8.15 14.44 -5.06
CA ALA A 105 7.10 14.64 -4.07
C ALA A 105 6.38 13.32 -3.73
N LEU A 106 6.16 12.46 -4.72
CA LEU A 106 5.66 11.10 -4.50
C LEU A 106 6.61 10.30 -3.59
N ALA A 107 7.91 10.27 -3.89
CA ALA A 107 8.89 9.57 -3.07
C ALA A 107 8.92 10.07 -1.62
N LYS A 108 8.82 11.40 -1.39
CA LYS A 108 8.71 11.97 -0.04
C LYS A 108 7.44 11.51 0.69
N GLN A 109 6.30 11.54 0.01
CA GLN A 109 5.03 11.07 0.58
C GLN A 109 5.14 9.59 0.98
N ARG A 110 5.65 8.77 0.06
CA ARG A 110 5.73 7.32 0.23
C ARG A 110 6.73 6.92 1.31
N PHE A 111 7.83 7.65 1.42
CA PHE A 111 8.78 7.48 2.51
C PHE A 111 8.15 7.73 3.87
N ARG A 112 7.35 8.80 4.02
CA ARG A 112 6.61 9.06 5.25
C ARG A 112 5.68 7.91 5.62
N TRP A 113 4.96 7.36 4.64
CA TRP A 113 4.04 6.24 4.87
C TRP A 113 4.78 4.96 5.24
N ALA A 114 5.83 4.59 4.50
CA ALA A 114 6.61 3.38 4.77
C ALA A 114 7.31 3.47 6.14
N TYR A 115 7.94 4.60 6.45
CA TYR A 115 8.61 4.80 7.74
C TYR A 115 7.61 4.86 8.90
N GLY A 116 6.52 5.62 8.76
CA GLY A 116 5.46 5.66 9.77
C GLY A 116 4.81 4.29 10.02
N THR A 117 4.63 3.49 8.96
CA THR A 117 4.17 2.09 9.07
C THR A 117 5.15 1.26 9.90
N LEU A 118 6.46 1.35 9.64
CA LEU A 118 7.48 0.66 10.44
C LEU A 118 7.44 1.08 11.91
N GLN A 119 7.29 2.38 12.19
CA GLN A 119 7.15 2.88 13.56
C GLN A 119 5.92 2.28 14.26
N CYS A 120 4.76 2.29 13.58
CA CYS A 120 3.52 1.72 14.12
C CYS A 120 3.63 0.21 14.35
N LEU A 121 4.19 -0.53 13.39
CA LEU A 121 4.40 -1.97 13.50
C LEU A 121 5.32 -2.31 14.68
N TYR A 122 6.38 -1.52 14.89
CA TYR A 122 7.28 -1.71 16.03
C TYR A 122 6.61 -1.35 17.37
N LYS A 123 5.92 -0.21 17.44
CA LYS A 123 5.19 0.27 18.64
C LYS A 123 4.11 -0.72 19.07
N HIS A 124 3.42 -1.32 18.11
CA HIS A 124 2.31 -2.25 18.35
C HIS A 124 2.65 -3.72 18.14
N ARG A 125 3.93 -4.10 18.08
CA ARG A 125 4.38 -5.48 17.82
C ARG A 125 3.77 -6.52 18.78
N SER A 126 3.49 -6.13 20.02
CA SER A 126 2.84 -7.02 21.00
C SER A 126 1.40 -7.38 20.63
N ALA A 127 0.73 -6.60 19.79
CA ALA A 127 -0.61 -6.90 19.30
C ALA A 127 -0.64 -8.03 18.27
N ILE A 128 0.49 -8.35 17.61
CA ILE A 128 0.59 -9.47 16.67
C ILE A 128 0.38 -10.80 17.40
N PHE A 129 0.96 -10.92 18.59
CA PHE A 129 0.84 -12.10 19.45
C PHE A 129 -0.26 -11.96 20.52
N GLY A 130 -0.92 -10.79 20.56
CA GLY A 130 -1.97 -10.46 21.52
C GLY A 130 -3.35 -10.96 21.09
N SER A 131 -4.26 -11.05 22.06
CA SER A 131 -5.57 -11.69 21.88
C SER A 131 -6.67 -10.77 21.33
N HIS A 132 -6.53 -9.43 21.34
CA HIS A 132 -7.64 -8.53 21.02
C HIS A 132 -7.25 -7.25 20.24
N PRO A 133 -7.95 -6.94 19.12
CA PRO A 133 -8.86 -7.80 18.37
C PRO A 133 -8.07 -8.80 17.51
N LYS A 134 -8.50 -10.07 17.50
CA LYS A 134 -7.82 -11.15 16.76
C LYS A 134 -7.60 -10.82 15.28
N GLY A 135 -8.56 -10.16 14.64
CA GLY A 135 -8.44 -9.72 13.25
C GLY A 135 -7.22 -8.84 13.00
N LEU A 136 -7.02 -7.82 13.84
CA LEU A 136 -5.87 -6.92 13.73
C LEU A 136 -4.55 -7.65 13.99
N GLY A 137 -4.48 -8.49 15.03
CA GLY A 137 -3.27 -9.21 15.40
C GLY A 137 -2.86 -10.30 14.39
N TRP A 138 -3.82 -11.07 13.88
CA TRP A 138 -3.56 -12.25 13.03
C TRP A 138 -3.65 -11.97 11.53
N VAL A 139 -4.39 -10.92 11.15
CA VAL A 139 -4.55 -10.55 9.73
C VAL A 139 -3.92 -9.20 9.47
N GLY A 140 -4.40 -8.13 10.12
CA GLY A 140 -4.03 -6.75 9.76
C GLY A 140 -2.54 -6.45 9.86
N LEU A 141 -1.93 -6.64 11.04
CA LEU A 141 -0.52 -6.35 11.25
C LEU A 141 0.41 -7.31 10.47
N PRO A 142 0.18 -8.65 10.45
CA PRO A 142 0.98 -9.56 9.63
C PRO A 142 0.89 -9.27 8.13
N GLN A 143 -0.31 -8.93 7.63
CA GLN A 143 -0.50 -8.50 6.24
C GLN A 143 0.30 -7.23 5.94
N ALA A 144 0.28 -6.23 6.83
CA ALA A 144 1.05 -5.00 6.64
C ALA A 144 2.56 -5.29 6.62
N ILE A 145 3.06 -6.15 7.51
CA ILE A 145 4.47 -6.60 7.51
C ILE A 145 4.81 -7.31 6.20
N LEU A 146 4.00 -8.29 5.80
CA LEU A 146 4.30 -9.12 4.63
C LEU A 146 4.25 -8.29 3.34
N PHE A 147 3.16 -7.58 3.08
CA PHE A 147 2.92 -6.94 1.79
C PHE A 147 3.55 -5.56 1.68
N GLN A 148 3.54 -4.75 2.75
CA GLN A 148 4.04 -3.37 2.68
C GLN A 148 5.56 -3.29 2.95
N ILE A 149 6.11 -4.22 3.72
CA ILE A 149 7.53 -4.20 4.12
C ILE A 149 8.32 -5.34 3.45
N VAL A 150 8.04 -6.60 3.78
CA VAL A 150 8.87 -7.75 3.40
C VAL A 150 8.89 -7.95 1.89
N LEU A 151 7.72 -8.10 1.26
CA LEU A 151 7.63 -8.29 -0.18
C LEU A 151 8.19 -7.08 -0.93
N ALA A 152 7.92 -5.86 -0.47
CA ALA A 152 8.46 -4.65 -1.10
C ALA A 152 10.00 -4.55 -1.00
N ALA A 153 10.59 -5.02 0.11
CA ALA A 153 12.04 -5.05 0.30
C ALA A 153 12.74 -6.14 -0.53
N ILE A 154 12.10 -7.29 -0.73
CA ILE A 154 12.65 -8.42 -1.50
C ILE A 154 12.39 -8.26 -3.01
N SER A 155 11.32 -7.57 -3.41
CA SER A 155 10.95 -7.33 -4.81
C SER A 155 12.10 -6.85 -5.73
N PRO A 156 12.98 -5.89 -5.35
CA PRO A 156 14.13 -5.52 -6.19
C PRO A 156 15.11 -6.67 -6.43
N ILE A 157 15.27 -7.59 -5.47
CA ILE A 157 16.12 -8.78 -5.62
C ILE A 157 15.47 -9.76 -6.59
N ILE A 158 14.16 -9.96 -6.50
CA ILE A 158 13.39 -10.81 -7.43
C ILE A 158 13.48 -10.26 -8.86
N ASP A 159 13.28 -8.96 -9.04
CA ASP A 159 13.37 -8.33 -10.36
C ASP A 159 14.79 -8.42 -10.94
N LEU A 160 15.83 -8.24 -10.11
CA LEU A 160 17.21 -8.43 -10.53
C LEU A 160 17.50 -9.88 -10.92
N ALA A 161 17.05 -10.85 -10.11
CA ALA A 161 17.19 -12.27 -10.40
C ALA A 161 16.50 -12.65 -11.72
N LEU A 162 15.34 -12.06 -12.00
CA LEU A 162 14.64 -12.26 -13.27
C LEU A 162 15.44 -11.69 -14.46
N LEU A 163 16.01 -10.49 -14.34
CA LEU A 163 16.87 -9.92 -15.39
C LEU A 163 18.12 -10.76 -15.65
N VAL A 164 18.75 -11.25 -14.58
CA VAL A 164 19.90 -12.15 -14.65
C VAL A 164 19.50 -13.49 -15.30
N SER A 165 18.35 -14.04 -14.93
CA SER A 165 17.80 -15.27 -15.53
C SER A 165 17.56 -15.11 -17.03
N PHE A 166 17.00 -13.97 -17.47
CA PHE A 166 16.84 -13.67 -18.90
C PHE A 166 18.17 -13.62 -19.64
N LEU A 167 19.20 -13.00 -19.05
CA LEU A 167 20.54 -12.95 -19.64
C LEU A 167 21.17 -14.34 -19.78
N PHE A 168 21.12 -15.15 -18.72
CA PHE A 168 21.65 -16.52 -18.76
C PHE A 168 20.90 -17.40 -19.75
N THR A 169 19.58 -17.26 -19.82
CA THR A 169 18.74 -17.96 -20.81
C THR A 169 19.13 -17.56 -22.23
N TYR A 170 19.33 -16.27 -22.49
CA TYR A 170 19.80 -15.79 -23.79
C TYR A 170 21.16 -16.40 -24.16
N LEU A 171 22.12 -16.41 -23.24
CA LEU A 171 23.44 -17.01 -23.47
C LEU A 171 23.35 -18.53 -23.69
N ALA A 172 22.51 -19.23 -22.93
CA ALA A 172 22.28 -20.66 -23.06
C ALA A 172 21.70 -21.03 -24.44
N VAL A 173 20.70 -20.27 -24.91
CA VAL A 173 20.15 -20.42 -26.27
C VAL A 173 21.23 -20.24 -27.34
N ARG A 174 22.15 -19.28 -27.15
CA ARG A 174 23.26 -19.03 -28.08
C ARG A 174 24.32 -20.13 -28.06
N ALA A 175 24.55 -20.78 -26.92
CA ALA A 175 25.59 -21.79 -26.74
C ALA A 175 25.13 -23.22 -27.06
N HIS A 176 23.93 -23.60 -26.63
CA HIS A 176 23.42 -24.97 -26.68
C HIS A 176 22.25 -25.17 -27.66
N GLY A 177 21.79 -24.08 -28.29
CA GLY A 177 20.65 -24.09 -29.20
C GLY A 177 19.30 -24.04 -28.49
N TRP A 178 18.26 -23.73 -29.27
CA TRP A 178 16.91 -23.49 -28.76
C TRP A 178 16.26 -24.75 -28.17
N GLU A 179 16.47 -25.93 -28.76
CA GLU A 179 15.80 -27.16 -28.34
C GLU A 179 16.07 -27.50 -26.87
N GLN A 180 17.33 -27.37 -26.42
CA GLN A 180 17.70 -27.67 -25.03
C GLN A 180 17.22 -26.62 -24.02
N THR A 181 16.96 -25.37 -24.45
CA THR A 181 16.62 -24.25 -23.53
C THR A 181 15.12 -23.89 -23.55
N SER A 182 14.39 -24.38 -24.55
CA SER A 182 12.98 -24.03 -24.79
C SER A 182 12.06 -24.38 -23.60
N HIS A 183 12.29 -25.51 -22.93
CA HIS A 183 11.48 -25.96 -21.80
C HIS A 183 11.48 -24.97 -20.63
N ASP A 184 12.65 -24.44 -20.28
CA ASP A 184 12.81 -23.46 -19.19
C ASP A 184 12.12 -22.14 -19.53
N VAL A 185 12.24 -21.70 -20.78
CA VAL A 185 11.57 -20.49 -21.29
C VAL A 185 10.05 -20.62 -21.20
N TYR A 186 9.50 -21.74 -21.66
CA TYR A 186 8.05 -21.97 -21.62
C TYR A 186 7.54 -22.06 -20.18
N THR A 187 8.30 -22.69 -19.29
CA THR A 187 7.96 -22.77 -17.86
C THR A 187 7.93 -21.39 -17.22
N MET A 188 8.97 -20.57 -17.43
CA MET A 188 9.01 -19.19 -16.94
C MET A 188 7.88 -18.34 -17.50
N LEU A 189 7.61 -18.44 -18.81
CA LEU A 189 6.50 -17.75 -19.46
C LEU A 189 5.15 -18.17 -18.87
N GLY A 190 4.96 -19.47 -18.62
CA GLY A 190 3.76 -20.01 -17.99
C GLY A 190 3.51 -19.40 -16.60
N TYR A 191 4.52 -19.40 -15.73
CA TYR A 191 4.42 -18.75 -14.42
C TYR A 191 4.13 -17.25 -14.52
N TRP A 192 4.79 -16.55 -15.45
CA TRP A 192 4.57 -15.13 -15.67
C TRP A 192 3.14 -14.83 -16.14
N LEU A 193 2.59 -15.63 -17.06
CA LEU A 193 1.22 -15.50 -17.55
C LEU A 193 0.19 -15.76 -16.43
N VAL A 194 0.38 -16.81 -15.64
CA VAL A 194 -0.50 -17.13 -14.51
C VAL A 194 -0.50 -15.99 -13.47
N PHE A 195 0.68 -15.52 -13.08
CA PHE A 195 0.79 -14.43 -12.11
C PHE A 195 0.16 -13.13 -12.63
N THR A 196 0.40 -12.82 -13.90
CA THR A 196 -0.18 -11.64 -14.56
C THR A 196 -1.71 -11.76 -14.66
N ALA A 197 -2.24 -12.95 -14.95
CA ALA A 197 -3.67 -13.19 -15.00
C ALA A 197 -4.34 -13.02 -13.61
N ILE A 198 -3.70 -13.51 -12.54
CA ILE A 198 -4.18 -13.33 -11.16
C ILE A 198 -4.20 -11.84 -10.79
N ASP A 199 -3.13 -11.10 -11.10
CA ASP A 199 -3.06 -9.66 -10.84
C ASP A 199 -4.12 -8.87 -11.61
N LEU A 200 -4.30 -9.20 -12.89
CA LEU A 200 -5.32 -8.57 -13.73
C LEU A 200 -6.74 -8.87 -13.22
N LEU A 201 -6.99 -10.10 -12.76
CA LEU A 201 -8.26 -10.49 -12.16
C LEU A 201 -8.52 -9.69 -10.87
N ALA A 202 -7.54 -9.60 -9.98
CA ALA A 202 -7.65 -8.83 -8.74
C ALA A 202 -7.92 -7.34 -9.02
N ALA A 203 -7.19 -6.75 -9.96
CA ALA A 203 -7.42 -5.36 -10.38
C ALA A 203 -8.82 -5.19 -11.00
N THR A 204 -9.26 -6.11 -11.85
CA THR A 204 -10.60 -6.10 -12.47
C THR A 204 -11.70 -6.14 -11.43
N ILE A 205 -11.58 -7.00 -10.41
CA ILE A 205 -12.51 -7.05 -9.28
C ILE A 205 -12.51 -5.71 -8.53
N ALA A 206 -11.34 -5.12 -8.28
CA ALA A 206 -11.25 -3.83 -7.60
C ALA A 206 -11.98 -2.71 -8.37
N PHE A 207 -11.82 -2.65 -9.69
CA PHE A 207 -12.55 -1.70 -10.55
C PHE A 207 -14.05 -1.98 -10.59
N ALA A 208 -14.46 -3.25 -10.61
CA ALA A 208 -15.88 -3.63 -10.58
C ALA A 208 -16.57 -3.22 -9.27
N LEU A 209 -15.85 -3.31 -8.14
CA LEU A 209 -16.34 -2.82 -6.85
C LEU A 209 -16.42 -1.30 -6.80
N GLU A 210 -15.60 -0.59 -7.59
CA GLU A 210 -15.53 0.86 -7.63
C GLU A 210 -16.27 1.45 -8.84
N ARG A 211 -17.59 1.23 -8.87
CA ARG A 211 -18.49 1.45 -10.02
C ARG A 211 -18.40 2.81 -10.72
N LYS A 212 -18.00 3.88 -10.03
CA LYS A 212 -17.91 5.24 -10.59
C LYS A 212 -16.54 5.55 -11.22
N GLU A 213 -15.59 4.62 -11.18
CA GLU A 213 -14.24 4.85 -11.68
C GLU A 213 -14.08 4.58 -13.18
N ARG A 214 -13.12 5.29 -13.77
CA ARG A 214 -12.81 5.15 -15.20
C ARG A 214 -11.93 3.92 -15.43
N TRP A 215 -12.49 2.89 -16.04
CA TRP A 215 -11.80 1.65 -16.43
C TRP A 215 -10.59 1.89 -17.35
N ARG A 216 -10.54 3.04 -18.03
CA ARG A 216 -9.35 3.53 -18.74
C ARG A 216 -8.13 3.75 -17.83
N LEU A 217 -8.18 3.57 -16.52
CA LEU A 217 -6.97 3.56 -15.69
C LEU A 217 -6.31 2.19 -15.62
N LEU A 218 -7.03 1.11 -15.96
CA LEU A 218 -6.55 -0.26 -15.82
C LEU A 218 -5.34 -0.56 -16.75
N TRP A 219 -5.26 0.07 -17.93
CA TRP A 219 -4.09 -0.08 -18.81
C TRP A 219 -2.80 0.45 -18.18
N LEU A 220 -2.89 1.37 -17.20
CA LEU A 220 -1.71 1.90 -16.51
C LEU A 220 -1.06 0.90 -15.55
N LEU A 221 -1.66 -0.27 -15.29
CA LEU A 221 -1.07 -1.34 -14.49
C LEU A 221 0.29 -1.78 -15.06
N ILE A 222 0.41 -1.86 -16.39
CA ILE A 222 1.65 -2.29 -17.05
C ILE A 222 2.75 -1.22 -16.85
N PRO A 223 2.55 0.06 -17.25
CA PRO A 223 3.53 1.13 -16.97
C PRO A 223 3.88 1.29 -15.49
N GLN A 224 2.94 1.04 -14.57
CA GLN A 224 3.19 1.14 -13.13
C GLN A 224 4.27 0.15 -12.66
N ARG A 225 4.40 -1.02 -13.31
CA ARG A 225 5.41 -2.04 -12.96
C ARG A 225 6.85 -1.63 -13.30
N ILE A 226 7.05 -0.69 -14.24
CA ILE A 226 8.38 -0.34 -14.77
C ILE A 226 8.94 0.96 -14.19
N GLY A 227 8.08 1.91 -13.80
CA GLY A 227 8.52 3.20 -13.24
C GLY A 227 8.17 3.39 -11.77
N TYR A 228 6.88 3.25 -11.45
CA TYR A 228 6.37 3.51 -10.10
C TYR A 228 6.97 2.55 -9.06
N ARG A 229 7.12 1.28 -9.44
CA ARG A 229 7.59 0.21 -8.58
C ARG A 229 9.02 0.42 -8.06
N GLN A 230 9.89 0.92 -8.92
CA GLN A 230 11.31 1.19 -8.62
C GLN A 230 11.44 2.34 -7.61
N VAL A 231 10.54 3.33 -7.71
CA VAL A 231 10.43 4.38 -6.69
C VAL A 231 10.00 3.76 -5.36
N MET A 232 9.06 2.82 -5.36
CA MET A 232 8.64 2.14 -4.12
C MET A 232 9.76 1.30 -3.50
N TYR A 233 10.57 0.61 -4.32
CA TYR A 233 11.75 -0.14 -3.84
C TYR A 233 12.72 0.78 -3.10
N TYR A 234 13.12 1.87 -3.75
CA TYR A 234 14.00 2.86 -3.16
C TYR A 234 13.43 3.39 -1.84
N VAL A 235 12.15 3.74 -1.84
CA VAL A 235 11.47 4.30 -0.67
C VAL A 235 11.42 3.33 0.51
N VAL A 236 11.05 2.07 0.29
CA VAL A 236 10.94 1.06 1.36
C VAL A 236 12.31 0.71 1.91
N LEU A 237 13.30 0.46 1.04
CA LEU A 237 14.67 0.19 1.48
C LEU A 237 15.25 1.37 2.27
N LYS A 238 15.00 2.60 1.82
CA LYS A 238 15.39 3.81 2.56
C LYS A 238 14.69 3.91 3.91
N ALA A 239 13.39 3.60 3.99
CA ALA A 239 12.63 3.63 5.23
C ALA A 239 13.16 2.59 6.24
N ILE A 240 13.45 1.37 5.78
CA ILE A 240 14.07 0.31 6.61
C ILE A 240 15.44 0.76 7.11
N ALA A 241 16.31 1.24 6.21
CA ALA A 241 17.64 1.72 6.58
C ALA A 241 17.58 2.88 7.60
N GLN A 242 16.62 3.80 7.44
CA GLN A 242 16.40 4.88 8.39
C GLN A 242 15.89 4.37 9.75
N ALA A 243 14.97 3.40 9.75
CA ALA A 243 14.44 2.81 10.96
C ALA A 243 15.53 2.10 11.77
N LEU A 244 16.47 1.44 11.09
CA LEU A 244 17.64 0.79 11.71
C LEU A 244 18.66 1.80 12.26
N ARG A 245 18.81 2.97 11.63
CA ARG A 245 19.78 3.99 12.06
C ARG A 245 19.33 4.78 13.29
N GLY A 246 18.02 4.88 13.54
CA GLY A 246 17.47 5.55 14.71
C GLY A 246 17.23 7.07 14.70
N PRO A 247 17.53 7.91 13.67
CA PRO A 247 17.14 9.32 13.73
C PRO A 247 15.64 9.51 13.53
N LEU A 248 15.06 10.37 14.36
CA LEU A 248 13.73 10.94 14.19
C LEU A 248 13.66 11.75 12.89
N VAL A 249 12.81 11.34 11.96
CA VAL A 249 12.54 12.10 10.74
C VAL A 249 11.41 13.09 11.02
N GLY A 250 11.66 14.38 10.81
CA GLY A 250 10.64 15.42 10.96
C GLY A 250 9.58 15.44 9.85
N TRP A 251 8.45 16.09 10.11
CA TRP A 251 7.33 16.22 9.17
C TRP A 251 7.70 17.10 7.96
N GLY A 252 7.91 16.47 6.80
CA GLY A 252 8.13 17.17 5.53
C GLY A 252 6.82 17.64 4.90
N LYS A 253 6.58 18.96 4.83
CA LYS A 253 5.41 19.52 4.13
C LYS A 253 5.49 19.20 2.62
N LEU A 254 4.37 18.68 2.08
CA LEU A 254 4.17 18.53 0.63
C LEU A 254 3.54 19.82 0.09
N ALA A 255 4.09 20.34 -1.01
CA ALA A 255 3.49 21.46 -1.71
C ALA A 255 2.11 21.07 -2.27
N ARG A 256 1.11 21.95 -2.07
CA ARG A 256 -0.24 21.80 -2.59
C ARG A 256 -0.40 22.69 -3.82
N THR A 257 -0.92 22.12 -4.90
CA THR A 257 -1.17 22.78 -6.18
C THR A 257 -2.59 23.34 -6.27
N GLY A 258 -3.52 22.85 -5.45
CA GLY A 258 -4.92 23.29 -5.47
C GLY A 258 -5.73 22.81 -6.68
N ARG A 259 -5.21 21.85 -7.48
CA ARG A 259 -5.85 21.36 -8.71
C ARG A 259 -6.90 20.26 -8.50
N VAL A 260 -7.44 20.12 -7.28
CA VAL A 260 -8.45 19.11 -6.99
C VAL A 260 -9.78 19.53 -7.61
N THR A 261 -10.29 18.71 -8.53
CA THR A 261 -11.65 18.83 -9.05
C THR A 261 -12.47 17.66 -8.52
N ALA A 262 -13.60 17.93 -7.87
CA ALA A 262 -14.58 16.90 -7.55
C ALA A 262 -15.22 16.47 -8.88
N ALA A 263 -15.10 15.19 -9.22
CA ALA A 263 -15.67 14.61 -10.43
C ALA A 263 -17.12 14.15 -10.21
#